data_AF-A0AA90Z0I8-F1
#
_entry.id   AF-A0AA90Z0I8-F1
#
_cell.length_a   1.000
_cell.length_b   1.000
_cell.length_c   1.000
_cell.angle_alpha   90.00
_cell.angle_beta   90.00
_cell.angle_gamma   90.00
#
_symmetry.space_group_name_H-M   'P 1'
#
loop_
_entity.id
_entity.type
_entity.pdbx_description
1 polymer ?
#
loop_
_entity_poly.entity_id
_entity_poly.type
_entity_poly.pdbx_seq_one_letter_code
_entity_poly.pdbx_strand_id
1 'polypeptide(L)'
;MTDRSILEQLMTMSDDVWDRHTNPWSGWSRLSIPPLFVLAVWSRVWLGWWCLVPVVVVVFWTWWNPRAFRKTGNPENWMSKGVLGERIWLARAKSPIPARHRRMTLILAAVSAVGIGPLVWGLWQLQFWPTLLGLLLVMGGKLWFLDRMVWLFEDTRAASTWQGK
;
A
#
# COMPACT_ATOMS: atom_id res chain seq x y z
N MET A 1 -25.88 6.58 5.54
CA MET A 1 -24.68 7.44 5.57
C MET A 1 -23.48 6.56 5.88
N THR A 2 -22.64 6.31 4.89
CA THR A 2 -21.49 5.41 4.99
C THR A 2 -20.44 6.06 5.88
N ASP A 3 -20.29 5.53 7.10
CA ASP A 3 -19.26 5.95 8.05
C ASP A 3 -17.88 5.62 7.46
N ARG A 4 -17.23 6.64 6.88
CA ARG A 4 -15.92 6.59 6.21
C ARG A 4 -14.83 6.99 7.21
N SER A 5 -13.73 6.24 7.22
CA SER A 5 -12.57 6.52 8.09
C SER A 5 -11.98 7.91 7.80
N ILE A 6 -11.42 8.57 8.81
CA ILE A 6 -10.73 9.88 8.67
C ILE A 6 -9.66 9.84 7.57
N LEU A 7 -8.97 8.71 7.42
CA LEU A 7 -7.95 8.52 6.38
C LEU A 7 -8.56 8.48 4.97
N GLU A 8 -9.76 7.92 4.81
CA GLU A 8 -10.49 7.89 3.53
C GLU A 8 -10.99 9.29 3.14
N GLN A 9 -11.40 10.08 4.13
CA GLN A 9 -11.82 11.46 3.94
C GLN A 9 -10.63 12.36 3.53
N LEU A 10 -9.50 12.25 4.24
CA LEU A 10 -8.27 12.99 3.92
C LEU A 10 -7.73 12.65 2.52
N MET A 11 -7.84 11.39 2.10
CA MET A 11 -7.37 10.94 0.79
C MET A 11 -8.40 11.08 -0.34
N THR A 12 -9.59 11.63 -0.04
CA THR A 12 -10.74 11.73 -0.95
C THR A 12 -11.02 10.43 -1.71
N MET A 13 -10.95 9.29 -1.01
CA MET A 13 -11.22 7.98 -1.62
C MET A 13 -12.72 7.73 -1.70
N SER A 14 -13.35 8.23 -2.77
CA SER A 14 -14.69 7.81 -3.15
C SER A 14 -14.69 6.36 -3.64
N ASP A 15 -15.88 5.74 -3.70
CA ASP A 15 -16.03 4.39 -4.25
C ASP A 15 -15.49 4.30 -5.69
N ASP A 16 -15.64 5.37 -6.48
CA ASP A 16 -15.05 5.46 -7.82
C ASP A 16 -13.51 5.42 -7.84
N VAL A 17 -12.86 6.03 -6.85
CA VAL A 17 -11.40 6.01 -6.72
C VAL A 17 -10.94 4.63 -6.24
N TRP A 18 -11.71 3.96 -5.37
CA TRP A 18 -11.47 2.57 -5.01
C TRP A 18 -11.52 1.64 -6.23
N ASP A 19 -12.52 1.79 -7.09
CA ASP A 19 -12.64 0.96 -8.31
C ASP A 19 -11.46 1.16 -9.27
N ARG A 20 -10.94 2.38 -9.37
CA ARG A 20 -9.73 2.67 -10.17
C ARG A 20 -8.48 2.14 -9.49
N HIS A 21 -8.43 2.16 -8.16
CA HIS A 21 -7.31 1.62 -7.39
C HIS A 21 -7.20 0.09 -7.53
N THR A 22 -8.32 -0.61 -7.73
CA THR A 22 -8.32 -2.04 -8.05
C THR A 22 -7.60 -2.36 -9.36
N ASN A 23 -7.30 -1.38 -10.23
CA ASN A 23 -6.51 -1.63 -11.43
C ASN A 23 -5.09 -2.13 -11.06
N PRO A 24 -4.64 -3.28 -11.60
CA PRO A 24 -3.32 -3.83 -11.27
C PRO A 24 -2.18 -2.87 -11.62
N TRP A 25 -2.30 -2.08 -12.68
CA TRP A 25 -1.30 -1.08 -13.06
C TRP A 25 -1.18 0.03 -12.02
N SER A 26 -2.29 0.44 -11.39
CA SER A 26 -2.24 1.37 -10.25
C SER A 26 -1.44 0.76 -9.10
N GLY A 27 -1.74 -0.48 -8.72
CA GLY A 27 -1.05 -1.16 -7.62
C GLY A 27 0.45 -1.38 -7.89
N TRP A 28 0.82 -1.92 -9.05
CA TRP A 28 2.22 -2.16 -9.41
C TRP A 28 3.04 -0.88 -9.49
N SER A 29 2.48 0.17 -10.11
CA SER A 29 3.18 1.45 -10.23
C SER A 29 3.26 2.25 -8.92
N ARG A 30 2.52 1.86 -7.88
CA ARG A 30 2.69 2.39 -6.52
C ARG A 30 3.89 1.77 -5.80
N LEU A 31 4.36 0.60 -6.20
CA LEU A 31 5.57 0.00 -5.63
C LEU A 31 6.84 0.77 -6.00
N SER A 32 6.80 1.63 -7.01
CA SER A 32 7.92 2.52 -7.35
C SER A 32 8.05 3.72 -6.40
N ILE A 33 7.00 4.04 -5.63
CA ILE A 33 7.01 5.23 -4.76
C ILE A 33 8.12 5.16 -3.69
N PRO A 34 8.27 4.08 -2.88
CA PRO A 34 9.35 4.01 -1.89
C PRO A 34 10.77 4.14 -2.47
N PRO A 35 11.16 3.40 -3.54
CA PRO A 35 12.50 3.56 -4.11
C PRO A 35 12.71 4.93 -4.78
N LEU A 36 11.69 5.49 -5.46
CA LEU A 36 11.79 6.84 -6.02
C LEU A 36 11.92 7.90 -4.92
N PHE A 37 11.21 7.75 -3.80
CA PHE A 37 11.34 8.65 -2.66
C PHE A 37 12.74 8.59 -2.04
N VAL A 38 13.30 7.38 -1.88
CA VAL A 38 14.68 7.18 -1.42
C VAL A 38 15.65 7.92 -2.35
N LEU A 39 15.54 7.72 -3.67
CA LEU A 39 16.39 8.40 -4.65
C LEU A 39 16.20 9.92 -4.62
N ALA A 40 14.97 10.39 -4.48
CA ALA A 40 14.66 11.82 -4.39
C ALA A 40 15.33 12.46 -3.17
N VAL A 41 15.23 11.86 -1.98
CA VAL A 41 15.90 12.36 -0.77
C VAL A 41 17.42 12.24 -0.90
N TRP A 42 17.93 11.11 -1.39
CA TRP A 42 19.36 10.89 -1.59
C TRP A 42 19.97 11.91 -2.55
N SER A 43 19.19 12.37 -3.54
CA SER A 43 19.65 13.33 -4.54
C SER A 43 20.13 14.66 -3.95
N ARG A 44 19.85 14.93 -2.67
CA ARG A 44 20.41 16.07 -1.92
C ARG A 44 21.93 16.17 -1.98
N VAL A 45 22.64 15.05 -2.19
CA VAL A 45 24.11 15.04 -2.35
C VAL A 45 24.55 15.76 -3.62
N TRP A 46 23.77 15.67 -4.70
CA TRP A 46 24.08 16.29 -5.98
C TRP A 46 23.34 17.61 -6.19
N LEU A 47 22.13 17.73 -5.65
CA LEU A 47 21.18 18.81 -5.92
C LEU A 47 21.03 19.80 -4.75
N GLY A 48 21.59 19.50 -3.57
CA GLY A 48 21.33 20.28 -2.37
C GLY A 48 19.83 20.36 -2.08
N TRP A 49 19.31 21.58 -1.86
CA TRP A 49 17.88 21.83 -1.63
C TRP A 49 16.98 21.57 -2.84
N TRP A 50 17.53 21.50 -4.06
CA TRP A 50 16.74 21.16 -5.25
C TRP A 50 16.21 19.71 -5.22
N CYS A 51 16.68 18.87 -4.30
CA CYS A 51 16.09 17.55 -4.04
C CYS A 51 14.62 17.61 -3.61
N LEU A 52 14.12 18.76 -3.16
CA LEU A 52 12.70 18.95 -2.85
C LEU A 52 11.82 18.82 -4.10
N VAL A 53 12.33 19.15 -5.29
CA VAL A 53 11.58 19.01 -6.54
C VAL A 53 11.20 17.55 -6.81
N PRO A 54 12.14 16.58 -6.90
CA PRO A 54 11.78 15.18 -7.09
C PRO A 54 10.96 14.62 -5.91
N VAL A 55 11.17 15.10 -4.68
CA VAL A 55 10.32 14.70 -3.53
C VAL A 55 8.86 15.10 -3.77
N VAL A 56 8.61 16.35 -4.18
CA VAL A 56 7.26 16.83 -4.51
C VAL A 56 6.64 16.03 -5.66
N VAL A 57 7.43 15.70 -6.69
CA VAL A 57 6.96 14.85 -7.80
C VAL A 57 6.51 13.48 -7.31
N VAL A 58 7.26 12.84 -6.41
CA VAL A 58 6.89 11.52 -5.86
C VAL A 58 5.65 11.61 -4.96
N VAL A 59 5.52 12.67 -4.16
CA VAL A 59 4.32 12.92 -3.35
C VAL A 59 3.10 13.12 -4.25
N PHE A 60 3.23 13.93 -5.30
CA PHE A 60 2.19 14.12 -6.30
C PHE A 60 1.82 12.80 -6.99
N TRP A 61 2.81 11.99 -7.37
CA TRP A 61 2.57 10.68 -7.96
C TRP A 61 1.75 9.77 -7.02
N THR A 62 2.05 9.78 -5.73
CA THR A 62 1.32 9.00 -4.71
C THR A 62 -0.17 9.35 -4.69
N TRP A 63 -0.49 10.65 -4.80
CA TRP A 63 -1.87 11.16 -4.84
C TRP A 63 -2.55 10.96 -6.21
N TRP A 64 -1.85 11.17 -7.31
CA TRP A 64 -2.40 11.09 -8.67
C TRP A 64 -2.61 9.65 -9.14
N ASN A 65 -1.72 8.74 -8.77
CA ASN A 65 -1.73 7.35 -9.20
C ASN A 65 -3.11 6.66 -9.16
N PRO A 66 -3.88 6.63 -8.06
CA PRO A 66 -5.18 5.94 -8.02
C PRO A 66 -6.25 6.59 -8.93
N ARG A 67 -6.01 7.80 -9.42
CA ARG A 67 -6.92 8.55 -10.32
C ARG A 67 -6.53 8.39 -11.79
N ALA A 68 -5.26 8.06 -12.06
CA ALA A 68 -4.69 8.00 -13.40
C ALA A 68 -5.18 6.80 -14.23
N PHE A 69 -5.64 5.72 -13.58
CA PHE A 69 -5.98 4.47 -14.25
C PHE A 69 -7.50 4.28 -14.41
N ARG A 70 -7.88 3.56 -15.46
CA ARG A 70 -9.28 3.19 -15.72
C ARG A 70 -9.75 2.13 -14.72
N LYS A 71 -11.05 2.11 -14.43
CA LYS A 71 -11.67 1.02 -13.66
C LYS A 71 -11.48 -0.30 -14.41
N THR A 72 -11.20 -1.39 -13.68
CA THR A 72 -11.06 -2.73 -14.26
C THR A 72 -12.24 -3.60 -13.85
N GLY A 73 -12.89 -4.25 -14.82
CA GLY A 73 -14.00 -5.17 -14.55
C GLY A 73 -13.59 -6.58 -14.12
N ASN A 74 -12.30 -6.93 -14.20
CA ASN A 74 -11.82 -8.28 -13.88
C ASN A 74 -10.92 -8.26 -12.62
N PRO A 75 -11.38 -8.80 -11.48
CA PRO A 75 -10.63 -8.82 -10.22
C PRO A 75 -9.71 -10.05 -10.07
N GLU A 76 -9.41 -10.81 -11.13
CA GLU A 76 -8.71 -12.09 -10.99
C GLU A 76 -7.19 -12.01 -10.87
N ASN A 77 -6.61 -10.86 -11.15
CA ASN A 77 -5.19 -10.58 -11.01
C ASN A 77 -4.79 -10.34 -9.53
N TRP A 78 -3.60 -10.83 -9.17
CA TRP A 78 -3.09 -10.83 -7.79
C TRP A 78 -3.15 -9.45 -7.11
N MET A 79 -2.73 -8.40 -7.82
CA MET A 79 -2.75 -7.02 -7.30
C MET A 79 -4.18 -6.54 -6.98
N SER A 80 -5.14 -6.84 -7.86
CA SER A 80 -6.53 -6.43 -7.69
C SER A 80 -7.21 -7.17 -6.54
N LYS A 81 -6.95 -8.48 -6.40
CA LYS A 81 -7.37 -9.26 -5.22
C LYS A 81 -6.80 -8.68 -3.93
N GLY A 82 -5.54 -8.25 -3.95
CA GLY A 82 -4.89 -7.62 -2.81
C GLY A 82 -5.58 -6.32 -2.38
N VAL A 83 -5.88 -5.44 -3.33
CA VAL A 83 -6.61 -4.17 -3.06
C VAL A 83 -8.04 -4.44 -2.56
N LEU A 84 -8.74 -5.43 -3.13
CA LEU A 84 -10.07 -5.80 -2.66
C LEU A 84 -10.04 -6.42 -1.26
N GLY A 85 -9.04 -7.25 -0.97
CA GLY A 85 -8.79 -7.77 0.38
C GLY A 85 -8.50 -6.66 1.39
N GLU A 86 -7.76 -5.62 1.00
CA GLU A 86 -7.52 -4.43 1.82
C GLU A 86 -8.83 -3.71 2.16
N ARG A 87 -9.73 -3.54 1.18
CA ARG A 87 -11.06 -2.97 1.40
C ARG A 87 -11.89 -3.79 2.41
N ILE A 88 -11.84 -5.12 2.31
CA ILE A 88 -12.49 -6.03 3.28
C ILE A 88 -11.86 -5.86 4.67
N TRP A 89 -10.53 -5.80 4.75
CA TRP A 89 -9.81 -5.65 6.02
C TRP A 89 -10.10 -4.29 6.67
N LEU A 90 -10.26 -3.21 5.91
CA LEU A 90 -10.70 -1.91 6.44
C LEU A 90 -12.14 -1.97 6.97
N ALA A 91 -13.01 -2.72 6.28
CA ALA A 91 -14.40 -2.95 6.70
C ALA A 91 -14.55 -3.98 7.84
N ARG A 92 -13.46 -4.51 8.41
CA ARG A 92 -13.48 -5.59 9.42
C ARG A 92 -14.29 -5.29 10.69
N ALA A 93 -14.53 -4.01 11.00
CA ALA A 93 -15.36 -3.61 12.13
C ALA A 93 -16.85 -3.93 11.88
N LYS A 94 -17.27 -3.96 10.61
CA LYS A 94 -18.64 -4.25 10.16
C LYS A 94 -18.81 -5.73 9.77
N SER A 95 -17.78 -6.31 9.13
CA SER A 95 -17.77 -7.73 8.75
C SER A 95 -16.60 -8.45 9.43
N PRO A 96 -16.85 -9.29 10.46
CA PRO A 96 -15.79 -9.95 11.20
C PRO A 96 -14.91 -10.82 10.29
N ILE A 97 -13.60 -10.63 10.38
CA ILE A 97 -12.61 -11.45 9.67
C ILE A 97 -11.99 -12.50 10.61
N PRO A 98 -11.55 -13.67 10.08
CA PRO A 98 -10.87 -14.68 10.90
C PRO A 98 -9.66 -14.11 11.67
N ALA A 99 -9.53 -14.48 12.95
CA ALA A 99 -8.48 -13.95 13.84
C ALA A 99 -7.04 -14.22 13.34
N ARG A 100 -6.84 -15.26 12.51
CA ARG A 100 -5.54 -15.56 11.87
C ARG A 100 -5.10 -14.45 10.92
N HIS A 101 -6.02 -13.92 10.12
CA HIS A 101 -5.74 -12.86 9.15
C HIS A 101 -5.42 -11.56 9.88
N ARG A 102 -6.20 -11.22 10.91
CA ARG A 102 -5.95 -10.04 11.74
C ARG A 102 -4.56 -10.07 12.38
N ARG A 103 -4.17 -11.15 13.06
CA ARG A 103 -2.86 -11.24 13.73
C ARG A 103 -1.70 -11.09 12.75
N MET A 104 -1.74 -11.82 11.63
CA MET A 104 -0.67 -11.76 10.64
C MET A 104 -0.54 -10.36 10.03
N THR A 105 -1.66 -9.70 9.72
CA THR A 105 -1.63 -8.34 9.16
C THR A 105 -1.02 -7.30 10.10
N LEU A 106 -1.25 -7.43 11.40
CA LEU A 106 -0.65 -6.54 12.40
C LEU A 106 0.86 -6.78 12.55
N ILE A 107 1.28 -8.05 12.53
CA ILE A 107 2.72 -8.40 12.56
C ILE A 107 3.43 -7.82 11.34
N LEU A 108 2.87 -8.00 10.14
CA LEU A 108 3.47 -7.48 8.91
C LEU A 108 3.50 -5.95 8.87
N ALA A 109 2.44 -5.30 9.36
CA ALA A 109 2.44 -3.85 9.53
C ALA A 109 3.53 -3.39 10.52
N ALA A 110 3.74 -4.12 11.61
CA ALA A 110 4.82 -3.85 12.55
C ALA A 110 6.20 -4.04 11.91
N VAL A 111 6.41 -5.10 11.12
CA VAL A 111 7.67 -5.33 10.38
C VAL A 111 7.95 -4.16 9.42
N SER A 112 6.95 -3.73 8.65
CA SER A 112 7.09 -2.54 7.79
C SER A 112 7.39 -1.28 8.59
N ALA A 113 6.76 -1.10 9.77
CA ALA A 113 6.99 0.05 10.63
C ALA A 113 8.40 0.05 11.23
N VAL A 114 8.92 -1.11 11.64
CA VAL A 114 10.30 -1.27 12.12
C VAL A 114 11.30 -0.88 11.04
N GLY A 115 11.02 -1.19 9.77
CA GLY A 115 11.85 -0.79 8.64
C GLY A 115 12.01 0.73 8.46
N ILE A 116 11.09 1.54 8.98
CA ILE A 116 11.15 3.01 8.87
C ILE A 116 12.36 3.56 9.63
N GLY A 117 12.70 3.02 10.80
CA GLY A 117 13.84 3.47 11.61
C GLY A 117 15.17 3.46 10.85
N PRO A 118 15.66 2.30 10.36
CA PRO A 118 16.90 2.24 9.59
C PRO A 118 16.81 2.99 8.26
N LEU A 119 15.62 3.09 7.64
CA LEU A 119 15.43 3.87 6.42
C LEU A 119 15.67 5.37 6.65
N VAL A 120 15.04 5.93 7.68
CA VAL A 120 15.17 7.35 8.05
C VAL A 120 16.62 7.64 8.46
N TRP A 121 17.21 6.78 9.29
CA TRP A 121 18.61 6.92 9.70
C TRP A 121 19.57 6.85 8.51
N GLY A 122 19.37 5.86 7.63
CA GLY A 122 20.17 5.66 6.44
C GLY A 122 20.10 6.85 5.49
N LEU A 123 18.91 7.42 5.27
CA LEU A 123 18.76 8.62 4.46
C LEU A 123 19.36 9.86 5.14
N TRP A 124 19.20 10.00 6.46
CA TRP A 124 19.74 11.12 7.24
C TRP A 124 21.28 11.14 7.24
N GLN A 125 21.90 9.97 7.37
CA GLN A 125 23.37 9.83 7.37
C GLN A 125 23.94 9.48 5.98
N LEU A 126 23.09 9.32 4.96
CA LEU A 126 23.47 8.86 3.61
C LEU A 126 24.23 7.53 3.62
N GLN A 127 23.84 6.62 4.52
CA GLN A 127 24.42 5.29 4.63
C GLN A 127 23.64 4.30 3.76
N PHE A 128 24.36 3.57 2.92
CA PHE A 128 23.78 2.62 1.96
C PHE A 128 23.07 1.46 2.66
N TRP A 129 23.75 0.79 3.60
CA TRP A 129 23.22 -0.42 4.24
C TRP A 129 21.95 -0.20 5.07
N PRO A 130 21.85 0.82 5.95
CA PRO A 130 20.61 1.08 6.68
C PRO A 130 19.47 1.49 5.75
N THR A 131 19.75 2.26 4.69
CA THR A 131 18.74 2.65 3.69
C THR A 131 18.21 1.43 2.94
N LEU A 132 19.10 0.55 2.48
CA LEU A 132 18.71 -0.67 1.79
C LEU A 132 17.90 -1.60 2.70
N LEU A 133 18.37 -1.82 3.93
CA LEU A 133 17.67 -2.63 4.92
C LEU A 133 16.27 -2.09 5.20
N GLY A 134 16.16 -0.79 5.47
CA GLY A 134 14.89 -0.14 5.75
C GLY A 134 13.94 -0.20 4.55
N LEU A 135 14.44 0.03 3.34
CA LEU A 135 13.65 -0.08 2.11
C LEU A 135 13.13 -1.51 1.91
N LEU A 136 13.99 -2.52 2.11
CA LEU A 136 13.61 -3.94 2.00
C LEU A 136 12.57 -4.34 3.04
N LEU A 137 12.69 -3.90 4.29
CA LEU A 137 11.71 -4.18 5.35
C LEU A 137 10.36 -3.50 5.06
N VAL A 138 10.38 -2.23 4.65
CA VAL A 138 9.17 -1.47 4.32
C VAL A 138 8.46 -2.11 3.13
N MET A 139 9.18 -2.35 2.02
CA MET A 139 8.60 -2.92 0.81
C MET A 139 8.22 -4.39 0.97
N GLY A 140 9.11 -5.20 1.57
CA GLY A 140 8.88 -6.62 1.80
C GLY A 140 7.69 -6.86 2.72
N GLY A 141 7.62 -6.14 3.85
CA GLY A 141 6.48 -6.21 4.76
C GLY A 141 5.17 -5.78 4.08
N LYS A 142 5.21 -4.74 3.22
CA LYS A 142 4.03 -4.29 2.47
C LYS A 142 3.59 -5.31 1.41
N LEU A 143 4.52 -5.90 0.67
CA LEU A 143 4.21 -6.92 -0.34
C LEU A 143 3.65 -8.19 0.30
N TRP A 144 4.20 -8.60 1.43
CA TRP A 144 3.69 -9.75 2.16
C TRP A 144 2.33 -9.44 2.82
N PHE A 145 2.13 -8.21 3.31
CA PHE A 145 0.81 -7.77 3.76
C PHE A 145 -0.21 -7.88 2.63
N LEU A 146 0.15 -7.43 1.43
CA LEU A 146 -0.71 -7.52 0.24
C LEU A 146 -1.01 -8.97 -0.14
N ASP A 147 -0.02 -9.88 -0.06
CA ASP A 147 -0.24 -11.32 -0.21
C ASP A 147 -1.31 -11.82 0.77
N ARG A 148 -1.24 -11.44 2.05
CA ARG A 148 -2.27 -11.79 3.03
C ARG A 148 -3.65 -11.23 2.69
N MET A 149 -3.73 -10.07 2.03
CA MET A 149 -5.00 -9.52 1.54
C MET A 149 -5.58 -10.36 0.39
N VAL A 150 -4.74 -10.91 -0.49
CA VAL A 150 -5.20 -11.84 -1.54
C VAL A 150 -5.85 -13.06 -0.91
N TRP A 151 -5.19 -13.68 0.09
CA TRP A 151 -5.76 -14.83 0.80
C TRP A 151 -7.06 -14.48 1.53
N LEU A 152 -7.14 -13.31 2.16
CA LEU A 152 -8.37 -12.86 2.81
C LEU A 152 -9.52 -12.70 1.80
N PHE A 153 -9.24 -12.14 0.62
CA PHE A 153 -10.23 -12.00 -0.44
C PHE A 153 -10.74 -13.36 -0.93
N GLU A 154 -9.84 -14.31 -1.20
CA GLU A 154 -10.21 -15.65 -1.67
C GLU A 154 -11.00 -16.44 -0.62
N ASP A 155 -10.57 -16.42 0.65
CA ASP A 155 -11.29 -17.06 1.76
C ASP A 155 -12.72 -16.51 1.88
N THR A 156 -12.88 -15.19 1.72
CA THR A 156 -14.18 -14.53 1.81
C THR A 156 -15.07 -14.86 0.61
N ARG A 157 -14.50 -14.90 -0.60
CA ARG A 157 -15.22 -15.29 -1.83
C ARG A 157 -15.66 -16.76 -1.78
N ALA A 158 -14.80 -17.66 -1.30
CA ALA A 158 -15.16 -19.06 -1.12
C ALA A 158 -16.34 -19.18 -0.14
N ALA A 159 -16.26 -18.54 1.03
CA ALA A 159 -17.32 -18.58 2.03
C ALA A 159 -18.67 -18.05 1.51
N SER A 160 -18.69 -16.99 0.70
CA SER A 160 -19.93 -16.48 0.11
C SER A 160 -20.52 -17.41 -0.95
N THR A 161 -19.68 -18.06 -1.76
CA THR A 161 -20.15 -19.07 -2.73
C THR A 161 -20.75 -20.31 -2.06
N TRP A 162 -20.31 -20.66 -0.85
CA TRP A 162 -20.87 -21.76 -0.06
C TRP A 162 -22.20 -21.42 0.62
N GLN A 163 -22.48 -20.15 0.92
CA GLN A 163 -23.75 -19.70 1.53
C GLN A 163 -24.89 -19.51 0.50
N GLY A 164 -24.59 -19.57 -0.80
CA GLY A 164 -25.56 -19.44 -1.90
C GLY A 164 -26.11 -20.76 -2.44
N LYS A 165 -25.88 -21.88 -1.74
CA LYS A 165 -26.50 -23.19 -1.96
C LYS A 165 -27.28 -23.60 -0.72
#